data_AF-A0A8T5KR28-F1
#
_entry.id   AF-A0A8T5KR28-F1
#
_cell.length_a   1.000
_cell.length_b   1.000
_cell.length_c   1.000
_cell.angle_alpha   90.00
_cell.angle_beta   90.00
_cell.angle_gamma   90.00
#
_symmetry.space_group_name_H-M   'P 1'
#
loop_
_entity.id
_entity.type
_entity.pdbx_description
1 polymer ?
#
loop_
_entity_poly.entity_id
_entity_poly.type
_entity_poly.pdbx_seq_one_letter_code
_entity_poly.pdbx_strand_id
1 'polypeptide(L)'
;MRDNLLEMLELKQLSRTGWVRSGVENPESVAAHSWGMAILALRLAPKDLNLERVLSLCLVHDLPEVRVGDLTPHDDTSNKSELEHKAMSEIAPQWLSLFEEYEAAETGEAKFVKQIDKLDMGLQAIMYQTKQDIVLEEFIASAKSK
;
A
#
# COMPACT_ATOMS: atom_id res chain seq x y z
N MET A 1 16.59 -10.44 13.71
CA MET A 1 15.72 -9.46 14.41
C MET A 1 16.10 -8.02 14.05
N ARG A 2 17.30 -7.52 14.40
CA ARG A 2 17.74 -6.17 13.98
C ARG A 2 17.70 -6.00 12.45
N ASP A 3 18.25 -6.96 11.71
CA ASP A 3 18.41 -6.82 10.27
C ASP A 3 17.04 -6.80 9.57
N ASN A 4 16.09 -7.67 9.95
CA ASN A 4 14.70 -7.60 9.46
C ASN A 4 14.02 -6.26 9.78
N LEU A 5 14.27 -5.67 10.96
CA LEU A 5 13.71 -4.36 11.31
C LEU A 5 14.29 -3.25 10.42
N LEU A 6 15.59 -3.31 10.13
CA LEU A 6 16.22 -2.36 9.21
C LEU A 6 15.66 -2.52 7.80
N GLU A 7 15.55 -3.76 7.33
CA GLU A 7 15.00 -4.11 6.02
C GLU A 7 13.57 -3.59 5.85
N MET A 8 12.64 -3.90 6.76
CA MET A 8 11.26 -3.37 6.68
C MET A 8 11.20 -1.83 6.62
N LEU A 9 12.15 -1.13 7.25
CA LEU A 9 12.21 0.34 7.23
C LEU A 9 12.77 0.92 5.93
N GLU A 10 13.33 0.09 5.03
CA GLU A 10 13.77 0.52 3.69
C GLU A 10 12.60 0.91 2.79
N LEU A 11 11.35 0.55 3.12
CA LEU A 11 10.16 1.10 2.46
C LEU A 11 10.11 2.63 2.46
N LYS A 12 10.82 3.30 3.38
CA LYS A 12 10.97 4.76 3.38
C LYS A 12 11.70 5.30 2.16
N GLN A 13 12.53 4.48 1.53
CA GLN A 13 13.34 4.80 0.35
C GLN A 13 12.74 4.26 -0.94
N LEU A 14 11.82 3.28 -0.86
CA LEU A 14 11.15 2.72 -2.02
C LEU A 14 10.08 3.71 -2.52
N SER A 15 10.35 4.38 -3.63
CA SER A 15 9.39 5.26 -4.30
C SER A 15 8.26 4.46 -4.92
N ARG A 16 7.03 4.98 -4.87
CA ARG A 16 5.88 4.35 -5.52
C ARG A 16 6.02 4.37 -7.04
N THR A 17 6.12 3.18 -7.64
CA THR A 17 6.51 2.98 -9.05
C THR A 17 5.52 3.60 -10.02
N GLY A 18 4.22 3.59 -9.70
CA GLY A 18 3.19 4.24 -10.51
C GLY A 18 3.51 5.71 -10.78
N TRP A 19 3.84 6.47 -9.71
CA TRP A 19 4.21 7.88 -9.80
C TRP A 19 5.51 8.12 -10.56
N VAL A 20 6.52 7.27 -10.33
CA VAL A 20 7.80 7.33 -11.06
C VAL A 20 7.56 7.21 -12.56
N ARG A 21 6.72 6.26 -13.00
CA ARG A 21 6.39 6.04 -14.42
C ARG A 21 5.60 7.18 -15.03
N SER A 22 4.74 7.81 -14.25
CA SER A 22 3.94 8.97 -14.69
C SER A 22 4.73 10.29 -14.68
N GLY A 23 6.02 10.26 -14.34
CA GLY A 23 6.89 11.44 -14.38
C GLY A 23 6.67 12.41 -13.21
N VAL A 24 6.09 11.94 -12.10
CA VAL A 24 5.96 12.74 -10.86
C VAL A 24 7.35 13.09 -10.33
N GLU A 25 7.59 14.36 -10.05
CA GLU A 25 8.80 14.81 -9.36
C GLU A 25 8.68 14.53 -7.86
N ASN A 26 9.73 13.93 -7.27
CA ASN A 26 9.78 13.56 -5.84
C ASN A 26 8.53 12.78 -5.39
N PRO A 27 8.29 11.60 -5.98
CA PRO A 27 7.15 10.77 -5.60
C PRO A 27 7.27 10.32 -4.15
N GLU A 28 6.13 10.09 -3.52
CA GLU A 28 6.07 9.51 -2.18
C GLU A 28 6.71 8.12 -2.16
N SER A 29 7.14 7.70 -0.98
CA SER A 29 7.56 6.33 -0.75
C SER A 29 6.39 5.44 -0.35
N VAL A 30 6.56 4.13 -0.49
CA VAL A 30 5.57 3.13 -0.04
C VAL A 30 5.25 3.32 1.45
N ALA A 31 6.24 3.62 2.28
CA ALA A 31 6.00 3.93 3.69
C ALA A 31 5.15 5.20 3.91
N ALA A 32 5.26 6.21 3.04
CA ALA A 32 4.45 7.43 3.12
C ALA A 32 3.00 7.14 2.72
N HIS A 33 2.78 6.31 1.70
CA HIS A 33 1.47 5.78 1.33
C HIS A 33 0.81 5.03 2.50
N SER A 34 1.53 4.09 3.14
CA SER A 34 0.99 3.36 4.31
C SER A 34 0.63 4.30 5.48
N TRP A 35 1.41 5.38 5.68
CA TRP A 35 1.06 6.42 6.66
C TRP A 35 -0.21 7.19 6.26
N GLY A 36 -0.35 7.57 4.98
CA GLY A 36 -1.53 8.25 4.45
C GLY A 36 -2.79 7.42 4.66
N MET A 37 -2.73 6.13 4.32
CA MET A 37 -3.78 5.16 4.60
C MET A 37 -4.16 5.11 6.09
N ALA A 38 -3.18 5.05 7.00
CA ALA A 38 -3.45 5.01 8.44
C ALA A 38 -4.15 6.30 8.94
N ILE A 39 -3.78 7.47 8.41
CA ILE A 39 -4.47 8.74 8.71
C ILE A 39 -5.92 8.72 8.22
N LEU A 40 -6.15 8.24 7.00
CA LEU A 40 -7.50 8.13 6.44
C LEU A 40 -8.35 7.12 7.23
N ALA A 41 -7.77 5.98 7.60
CA ALA A 41 -8.43 4.96 8.41
C ALA A 41 -8.84 5.50 9.79
N LEU A 42 -7.96 6.22 10.49
CA LEU A 42 -8.29 6.89 11.77
C LEU A 42 -9.51 7.81 11.64
N ARG A 43 -9.70 8.44 10.47
CA ARG A 43 -10.79 9.38 10.24
C ARG A 43 -12.08 8.72 9.78
N LEU A 44 -11.98 7.65 8.99
CA LEU A 44 -13.07 7.11 8.18
C LEU A 44 -13.52 5.69 8.59
N ALA A 45 -12.77 4.99 9.45
CA ALA A 45 -13.14 3.64 9.86
C ALA A 45 -14.56 3.58 10.44
N PRO A 46 -15.41 2.66 9.95
CA PRO A 46 -16.70 2.38 10.55
C PRO A 46 -16.54 1.92 12.01
N LYS A 47 -17.51 2.28 12.86
CA LYS A 47 -17.45 2.01 14.32
C LYS A 47 -17.54 0.53 14.67
N ASP A 48 -18.07 -0.27 13.76
CA ASP A 48 -18.24 -1.71 13.88
C ASP A 48 -16.99 -2.51 13.46
N LEU A 49 -16.00 -1.86 12.82
CA LEU A 49 -14.71 -2.47 12.51
C LEU A 49 -13.72 -2.28 13.66
N ASN A 50 -12.82 -3.26 13.83
CA ASN A 50 -11.74 -3.12 14.79
C ASN A 50 -10.65 -2.18 14.24
N LEU A 51 -10.60 -0.95 14.77
CA LEU A 51 -9.64 0.07 14.34
C LEU A 51 -8.17 -0.37 14.50
N GLU A 52 -7.82 -1.09 15.57
CA GLU A 52 -6.45 -1.59 15.76
C GLU A 52 -6.06 -2.57 14.65
N ARG A 53 -6.99 -3.45 14.27
CA ARG A 53 -6.78 -4.40 13.17
C ARG A 53 -6.66 -3.67 11.82
N VAL A 54 -7.55 -2.71 11.55
CA VAL A 54 -7.51 -1.86 10.35
C VAL A 54 -6.17 -1.14 10.23
N LEU A 55 -5.70 -0.48 11.30
CA LEU A 55 -4.42 0.23 11.28
C LEU A 55 -3.25 -0.73 11.08
N SER A 56 -3.32 -1.91 11.70
CA SER A 56 -2.30 -2.95 11.52
C SER A 56 -2.24 -3.42 10.06
N LEU A 57 -3.38 -3.65 9.40
CA LEU A 57 -3.46 -3.99 7.97
C LEU A 57 -2.84 -2.87 7.11
N CYS A 58 -3.21 -1.60 7.33
CA CYS A 58 -2.63 -0.46 6.60
C CYS A 58 -1.09 -0.43 6.68
N LEU A 59 -0.52 -0.72 7.85
CA LEU A 59 0.93 -0.66 8.06
C LEU A 59 1.69 -1.88 7.54
N VAL A 60 1.03 -3.03 7.37
CA VAL A 60 1.68 -4.30 7.04
C VAL A 60 1.52 -4.68 5.57
N HIS A 61 0.46 -4.23 4.91
CA HIS A 61 0.06 -4.79 3.62
C HIS A 61 1.14 -4.76 2.53
N ASP A 62 1.91 -3.67 2.43
CA ASP A 62 2.99 -3.51 1.44
C ASP A 62 4.40 -3.80 2.01
N LEU A 63 4.52 -4.37 3.22
CA LEU A 63 5.82 -4.82 3.74
C LEU A 63 6.62 -5.73 2.79
N PRO A 64 6.04 -6.69 2.04
CA PRO A 64 6.82 -7.51 1.13
C PRO A 64 7.45 -6.74 -0.03
N GLU A 65 6.96 -5.54 -0.35
CA GLU A 65 7.50 -4.71 -1.43
C GLU A 65 8.94 -4.29 -1.17
N VAL A 66 9.43 -4.34 0.07
CA VAL A 66 10.84 -4.10 0.36
C VAL A 66 11.78 -5.07 -0.38
N ARG A 67 11.30 -6.27 -0.72
CA ARG A 67 12.02 -7.26 -1.53
C ARG A 67 11.51 -7.38 -2.95
N VAL A 68 10.19 -7.29 -3.12
CA VAL A 68 9.53 -7.54 -4.43
C VAL A 68 9.50 -6.28 -5.30
N GLY A 69 9.56 -5.10 -4.68
CA GLY A 69 9.28 -3.80 -5.29
C GLY A 69 7.79 -3.51 -5.37
N ASP A 70 7.43 -2.22 -5.50
CA ASP A 70 6.05 -1.76 -5.82
C ASP A 70 5.76 -2.10 -7.29
N LEU A 71 5.28 -3.32 -7.54
CA LEU A 71 4.96 -3.79 -8.89
C LEU A 71 3.65 -3.17 -9.38
N THR A 72 3.68 -2.64 -10.61
CA THR A 72 2.53 -2.00 -11.26
C THR A 72 1.81 -2.95 -12.22
N PRO A 73 0.62 -2.62 -12.74
CA PRO A 73 -0.05 -3.42 -13.78
C PRO A 73 0.76 -3.58 -15.09
N HIS A 74 1.82 -2.82 -15.27
CA HIS A 74 2.72 -2.88 -16.43
C HIS A 74 3.92 -3.82 -16.21
N ASP A 75 4.04 -4.40 -15.01
CA ASP A 75 5.10 -5.35 -14.64
C ASP A 75 4.62 -6.80 -14.75
N ASP A 76 5.55 -7.75 -14.78
CA ASP A 76 5.20 -9.17 -14.69
C ASP A 76 4.78 -9.51 -13.25
N THR A 77 3.48 -9.70 -13.05
CA THR A 77 2.91 -10.06 -11.75
C THR A 77 2.59 -11.55 -11.63
N SER A 78 3.04 -12.39 -12.56
CA SER A 78 2.71 -13.83 -12.59
C SER A 78 3.07 -14.56 -11.30
N ASN A 79 4.20 -14.19 -10.69
CA ASN A 79 4.69 -14.78 -9.44
C ASN A 79 4.58 -13.82 -8.25
N LYS A 80 3.87 -12.69 -8.39
CA LYS A 80 3.82 -11.63 -7.36
C LYS A 80 3.39 -12.20 -5.99
N SER A 81 2.25 -12.90 -5.97
CA SER A 81 1.70 -13.46 -4.74
C SER A 81 2.64 -14.45 -4.05
N GLU A 82 3.33 -15.31 -4.80
CA GLU A 82 4.29 -16.27 -4.23
C GLU A 82 5.53 -15.54 -3.66
N LEU A 83 6.05 -14.55 -4.39
CA LEU A 83 7.22 -13.77 -3.96
C LEU A 83 6.91 -12.93 -2.71
N GLU A 84 5.73 -12.30 -2.66
CA GLU A 84 5.32 -11.50 -1.50
C GLU A 84 5.06 -12.37 -0.27
N HIS A 85 4.40 -13.52 -0.44
CA HIS A 85 4.20 -14.49 0.64
C HIS A 85 5.54 -14.97 1.20
N LYS A 86 6.47 -15.36 0.31
CA LYS A 86 7.82 -15.76 0.70
C LYS A 86 8.54 -14.63 1.44
N ALA A 87 8.51 -13.41 0.91
CA ALA A 87 9.13 -12.26 1.55
C ALA A 87 8.57 -12.05 2.97
N MET A 88 7.25 -12.02 3.13
CA MET A 88 6.59 -11.89 4.44
C MET A 88 6.96 -13.00 5.41
N SER A 89 7.00 -14.25 4.94
CA SER A 89 7.35 -15.42 5.77
C SER A 89 8.77 -15.33 6.35
N GLU A 90 9.68 -14.65 5.66
CA GLU A 90 11.08 -14.49 6.06
C GLU A 90 11.33 -13.19 6.86
N ILE A 91 10.73 -12.05 6.47
CA ILE A 91 10.98 -10.75 7.11
C ILE A 91 10.12 -10.54 8.36
N ALA A 92 8.85 -10.93 8.30
CA ALA A 92 7.84 -10.60 9.32
C ALA A 92 6.84 -11.74 9.53
N PRO A 93 7.29 -12.97 9.88
CA PRO A 93 6.41 -14.12 10.07
C PRO A 93 5.30 -13.89 11.10
N GLN A 94 5.52 -13.00 12.08
CA GLN A 94 4.51 -12.63 13.08
C GLN A 94 3.30 -11.88 12.50
N TRP A 95 3.41 -11.32 11.28
CA TRP A 95 2.36 -10.59 10.59
C TRP A 95 1.90 -11.30 9.31
N LEU A 96 2.38 -12.51 9.04
CA LEU A 96 2.01 -13.25 7.84
C LEU A 96 0.49 -13.46 7.73
N SER A 97 -0.18 -13.83 8.83
CA SER A 97 -1.64 -14.04 8.83
C SER A 97 -2.44 -12.75 8.59
N LEU A 98 -1.87 -11.59 8.98
CA LEU A 98 -2.47 -10.28 8.74
C LEU A 98 -2.33 -9.89 7.26
N PHE A 99 -1.17 -10.16 6.66
CA PHE A 99 -0.94 -9.99 5.23
C PHE A 99 -1.85 -10.92 4.40
N GLU A 100 -1.96 -12.20 4.77
CA GLU A 100 -2.86 -13.15 4.12
C GLU A 100 -4.33 -12.71 4.21
N GLU A 101 -4.76 -12.15 5.36
CA GLU A 101 -6.09 -11.57 5.51
C GLU A 101 -6.34 -10.40 4.55
N TYR A 102 -5.36 -9.48 4.42
CA TYR A 102 -5.43 -8.37 3.49
C TYR A 102 -5.59 -8.86 2.05
N GLU A 103 -4.77 -9.83 1.65
CA GLU A 103 -4.77 -10.38 0.29
C GLU A 103 -6.04 -11.14 -0.05
N ALA A 104 -6.57 -11.93 0.88
CA ALA A 104 -7.83 -12.63 0.69
C ALA A 104 -9.03 -11.66 0.57
N ALA A 105 -8.95 -10.49 1.21
CA ALA A 105 -9.98 -9.45 1.20
C ALA A 105 -11.38 -9.98 1.56
N GLU A 106 -11.46 -10.91 2.52
CA GLU A 106 -12.72 -11.55 2.94
C GLU A 106 -13.38 -10.86 4.14
N THR A 107 -12.57 -10.34 5.08
CA THR A 107 -13.03 -9.67 6.31
C THR A 107 -13.54 -8.26 6.05
N GLY A 108 -14.33 -7.71 6.99
CA GLY A 108 -14.79 -6.32 6.90
C GLY A 108 -13.61 -5.33 6.92
N GLU A 109 -12.63 -5.59 7.77
CA GLU A 109 -11.40 -4.83 7.91
C GLU A 109 -10.56 -4.87 6.64
N ALA A 110 -10.27 -6.04 6.06
CA ALA A 110 -9.46 -6.15 4.85
C ALA A 110 -10.14 -5.45 3.65
N LYS A 111 -11.46 -5.63 3.48
CA LYS A 111 -12.22 -4.94 2.44
C LYS A 111 -12.18 -3.43 2.60
N PHE A 112 -12.31 -2.94 3.83
CA PHE A 112 -12.19 -1.52 4.12
C PHE A 112 -10.79 -1.00 3.81
N VAL A 113 -9.73 -1.72 4.18
CA VAL A 113 -8.35 -1.29 3.92
C VAL A 113 -8.03 -1.28 2.42
N LYS A 114 -8.52 -2.23 1.63
CA LYS A 114 -8.41 -2.18 0.15
C LYS A 114 -9.10 -0.94 -0.45
N GLN A 115 -10.17 -0.45 0.17
CA GLN A 115 -10.81 0.82 -0.24
C GLN A 115 -9.98 2.04 0.18
N ILE A 116 -9.38 2.00 1.36
CA ILE A 116 -8.50 3.07 1.86
C ILE A 116 -7.22 3.17 1.03
N ASP A 117 -6.62 2.06 0.60
CA ASP A 117 -5.49 2.00 -0.32
C ASP A 117 -5.81 2.77 -1.63
N LYS A 118 -6.91 2.39 -2.31
CA LYS A 118 -7.42 3.09 -3.49
C LYS A 118 -7.69 4.58 -3.23
N LEU A 119 -8.28 4.92 -2.09
CA LEU A 119 -8.62 6.30 -1.73
C LEU A 119 -7.37 7.16 -1.54
N ASP A 120 -6.37 6.64 -0.83
CA ASP A 120 -5.11 7.33 -0.61
C ASP A 120 -4.41 7.63 -1.94
N MET A 121 -4.26 6.61 -2.79
CA MET A 121 -3.73 6.76 -4.16
C MET A 121 -4.49 7.82 -4.97
N GLY A 122 -5.84 7.80 -4.94
CA GLY A 122 -6.67 8.75 -5.67
C GLY A 122 -6.53 10.19 -5.18
N LEU A 123 -6.43 10.40 -3.86
CA LEU A 123 -6.20 11.72 -3.27
C LEU A 123 -4.79 12.22 -3.60
N GLN A 124 -3.79 11.33 -3.57
CA GLN A 124 -2.42 11.65 -3.92
C GLN A 124 -2.29 12.04 -5.40
N ALA A 125 -2.99 11.37 -6.32
CA ALA A 125 -3.08 11.76 -7.72
C ALA A 125 -3.58 13.20 -7.88
N ILE A 126 -4.66 13.58 -7.20
CA ILE A 126 -5.22 14.94 -7.24
C ILE A 126 -4.20 15.96 -6.71
N MET A 127 -3.49 15.64 -5.63
CA MET A 127 -2.47 16.52 -5.06
C MET A 127 -1.31 16.73 -6.04
N TYR A 128 -0.83 15.69 -6.69
CA TYR A 128 0.26 15.81 -7.67
C TYR A 128 -0.18 16.55 -8.93
N GLN A 129 -1.34 16.21 -9.50
CA GLN A 129 -1.91 16.90 -10.65
C GLN A 129 -2.04 18.41 -10.40
N THR A 130 -2.51 18.80 -9.20
CA THR A 130 -2.65 20.22 -8.83
C THR A 130 -1.30 20.94 -8.66
N LYS A 131 -0.28 20.25 -8.13
CA LYS A 131 1.01 20.87 -7.79
C LYS A 131 2.00 20.88 -8.95
N GLN A 132 1.94 19.89 -9.83
CA GLN A 132 2.96 19.63 -10.85
C GLN A 132 2.42 19.75 -12.29
N ASP A 133 1.12 20.04 -12.46
CA ASP A 133 0.47 20.19 -13.78
C ASP A 133 0.64 18.96 -14.69
N ILE A 134 0.47 17.78 -14.09
CA ILE A 134 0.56 16.47 -14.76
C ILE A 134 -0.81 15.78 -14.80
N VAL A 135 -1.02 14.99 -15.85
CA VAL A 135 -2.27 14.27 -16.13
C VAL A 135 -2.24 12.91 -15.42
N LEU A 136 -3.10 12.72 -14.40
CA LEU A 136 -3.16 11.51 -13.56
C LEU A 136 -4.60 10.96 -13.45
N GLU A 137 -5.46 11.29 -14.40
CA GLU A 137 -6.89 10.91 -14.41
C GLU A 137 -7.11 9.40 -14.36
N GLU A 138 -6.17 8.60 -14.88
CA GLU A 138 -6.24 7.13 -14.81
C GLU A 138 -6.24 6.62 -13.36
N PHE A 139 -5.44 7.22 -12.48
CA PHE A 139 -5.38 6.86 -11.06
C PHE A 139 -6.66 7.27 -10.34
N ILE A 140 -7.18 8.47 -10.66
CA ILE A 140 -8.44 8.97 -10.11
C ILE A 140 -9.61 8.10 -10.55
N ALA A 141 -9.62 7.65 -11.81
CA ALA A 141 -10.62 6.75 -12.34
C ALA A 141 -10.52 5.36 -11.70
N SER A 142 -9.31 4.83 -11.56
CA SER A 142 -9.04 3.56 -10.87
C SER A 142 -9.53 3.58 -9.42
N ALA A 143 -9.26 4.65 -8.68
CA ALA A 143 -9.70 4.83 -7.30
C ALA A 143 -11.23 4.84 -7.13
N LYS A 144 -11.97 5.25 -8.16
CA LYS A 144 -13.44 5.25 -8.17
C LYS A 144 -14.04 3.91 -8.59
N SER A 145 -13.24 3.03 -9.18
CA SER A 145 -13.71 1.70 -9.62
C SER A 145 -13.94 0.80 -8.41
N LYS A 146 -14.99 -0.03 -8.47
CA LYS A 146 -15.36 -0.97 -7.40
C LYS A 146 -14.21 -1.92 -7.08
#